data_AF-A0A0P6X9H4-F1
#
_entry.id   AF-A0A0P6X9H4-F1
#
_cell.length_a   1.000
_cell.length_b   1.000
_cell.length_c   1.000
_cell.angle_alpha   90.00
_cell.angle_beta   90.00
_cell.angle_gamma   90.00
#
_symmetry.space_group_name_H-M   'P 1'
#
loop_
_entity.id
_entity.type
_entity.pdbx_description
1 polymer ?
#
loop_
_entity_poly.entity_id
_entity_poly.type
_entity_poly.pdbx_seq_one_letter_code
_entity_poly.pdbx_strand_id
1 'polypeptide(L)'
;MDGIQNNLLSDTLNLVQLARETARIRGSQKQADKLTPVVSQLKTLVTQQRETAPAEATGILAQDDFQSLLSASKRTTAGSTGDARERNQVIVAMASGGMTDVDIARQMGMPRDEVRMVVNLANSTSRRIS
;
A
#
# COMPACT_ATOMS: atom_id res chain seq x y z
N MET A 1 -0.63 10.24 -32.21
CA MET A 1 -0.02 11.33 -31.42
C MET A 1 -0.42 11.23 -29.95
N ASP A 2 -0.81 10.03 -29.49
CA ASP A 2 -1.50 9.82 -28.21
C ASP A 2 -0.54 9.49 -27.05
N GLY A 3 0.66 8.96 -27.35
CA GLY A 3 1.67 8.64 -26.34
C GLY A 3 2.26 9.86 -25.61
N ILE A 4 2.31 11.03 -26.27
CA ILE A 4 2.81 12.27 -25.67
C ILE A 4 1.84 12.76 -24.58
N GLN A 5 0.54 12.61 -24.81
CA GLN A 5 -0.50 13.02 -23.86
C GLN A 5 -0.54 12.11 -22.63
N ASN A 6 -0.34 10.79 -22.83
CA ASN A 6 -0.28 9.82 -21.73
C ASN A 6 0.94 10.03 -20.81
N ASN A 7 2.10 10.33 -21.39
CA ASN A 7 3.30 10.65 -20.62
C ASN A 7 3.11 11.95 -19.83
N LEU A 8 2.56 13.00 -20.46
CA LEU A 8 2.30 14.28 -19.80
C LEU A 8 1.28 14.16 -18.64
N LEU A 9 0.23 13.36 -18.80
CA LEU A 9 -0.75 13.08 -17.74
C LEU A 9 -0.15 12.30 -16.57
N SER A 10 0.73 11.34 -16.87
CA SER A 10 1.44 10.57 -15.83
C SER A 10 2.45 11.44 -15.09
N ASP A 11 3.19 12.28 -15.82
CA ASP A 11 4.20 13.18 -15.26
C ASP A 11 3.55 14.27 -14.39
N THR A 12 2.44 14.84 -14.83
CA THR A 12 1.67 15.81 -14.03
C THR A 12 1.08 15.17 -12.78
N LEU A 13 0.58 13.94 -12.87
CA LEU A 13 0.13 13.19 -11.69
C LEU A 13 1.27 12.98 -10.69
N ASN A 14 2.46 12.59 -11.15
CA ASN A 14 3.63 12.38 -10.30
C ASN A 14 4.11 13.67 -9.64
N LEU A 15 4.18 14.78 -10.40
CA LEU A 15 4.55 16.09 -9.88
C LEU A 15 3.56 16.60 -8.82
N VAL A 16 2.26 16.43 -9.03
CA VAL A 16 1.24 16.88 -8.06
C VAL A 16 1.26 16.01 -6.79
N GLN A 17 1.51 14.69 -6.92
CA GLN A 17 1.68 13.82 -5.75
C GLN A 17 2.91 14.22 -4.92
N LEU A 18 4.03 14.47 -5.59
CA LEU A 18 5.25 14.96 -4.95
C LEU A 18 5.04 16.32 -4.28
N ALA A 19 4.36 17.26 -4.95
CA ALA A 19 4.00 18.55 -4.38
C ALA A 19 3.14 18.42 -3.12
N ARG A 20 2.21 17.44 -3.10
CA ARG A 20 1.37 17.16 -1.92
C ARG A 20 2.18 16.58 -0.77
N GLU A 21 3.07 15.64 -1.06
CA GLU A 21 3.93 15.01 -0.05
C GLU A 21 4.91 16.01 0.55
N THR A 22 5.55 16.83 -0.27
CA THR A 22 6.42 17.92 0.19
C THR A 22 5.66 18.96 1.02
N ALA A 23 4.42 19.30 0.66
CA ALA A 23 3.57 20.17 1.46
C ALA A 23 3.23 19.56 2.83
N ARG A 24 2.98 18.25 2.92
CA ARG A 24 2.77 17.55 4.21
C ARG A 24 4.01 17.55 5.07
N ILE A 25 5.17 17.22 4.50
CA ILE A 25 6.46 17.21 5.21
C ILE A 25 6.82 18.60 5.74
N ARG A 26 6.50 19.66 4.98
CA ARG A 26 6.69 21.06 5.38
C ARG A 26 5.64 21.58 6.37
N GLY A 27 4.75 20.73 6.90
CA GLY A 27 3.70 21.13 7.85
C GLY A 27 2.57 21.95 7.23
N SER A 28 2.52 22.08 5.90
CA SER A 28 1.50 22.83 5.15
C SER A 28 0.29 21.95 4.81
N GLN A 29 -0.34 21.36 5.84
CA GLN A 29 -1.43 20.39 5.71
C GLN A 29 -2.61 20.94 4.88
N LYS A 30 -2.99 22.21 5.10
CA LYS A 30 -4.06 22.89 4.36
C LYS A 30 -3.78 22.98 2.85
N GLN A 31 -2.51 23.04 2.44
CA GLN A 31 -2.13 23.07 1.02
C GLN A 31 -2.15 21.66 0.42
N ALA A 32 -1.71 20.65 1.19
CA ALA A 32 -1.80 19.26 0.78
C ALA A 32 -3.27 18.81 0.59
N ASP A 33 -4.17 19.25 1.46
CA ASP A 33 -5.59 18.88 1.39
C ASP A 33 -6.29 19.48 0.17
N LYS A 34 -5.88 20.68 -0.27
CA LYS A 34 -6.36 21.31 -1.51
C LYS A 34 -5.92 20.56 -2.77
N LEU A 35 -4.82 19.82 -2.71
CA LEU A 35 -4.31 19.03 -3.84
C LEU A 35 -4.96 17.65 -3.94
N THR A 36 -5.63 17.17 -2.87
CA THR A 36 -6.35 15.90 -2.84
C THR A 36 -7.36 15.72 -3.97
N PRO A 37 -8.31 16.66 -4.23
CA PRO A 37 -9.28 16.49 -5.31
C PRO A 37 -8.62 16.45 -6.69
N VAL A 38 -7.55 17.23 -6.90
CA VAL A 38 -6.81 17.29 -8.17
C VAL A 38 -6.10 15.96 -8.45
N VAL A 39 -5.43 15.38 -7.45
CA VAL A 39 -4.79 14.06 -7.57
C VAL A 39 -5.83 12.98 -7.86
N SER A 40 -7.00 13.05 -7.21
CA SER A 40 -8.07 12.06 -7.44
C SER A 40 -8.58 12.12 -8.89
N GLN A 41 -8.84 13.32 -9.42
CA GLN A 41 -9.30 13.50 -10.79
C GLN A 41 -8.26 13.05 -11.81
N LEU A 42 -6.98 13.41 -11.61
CA LEU A 42 -5.89 12.98 -12.47
C LEU A 42 -5.72 11.45 -12.47
N LYS A 43 -5.86 10.79 -11.31
CA LYS A 43 -5.86 9.32 -11.23
C LYS A 43 -7.01 8.70 -12.02
N THR A 44 -8.22 9.25 -11.88
CA THR A 44 -9.40 8.77 -12.61
C THR A 44 -9.22 8.92 -14.10
N LEU A 45 -8.71 10.06 -14.59
CA LEU A 45 -8.45 10.30 -16.01
C LEU A 45 -7.39 9.34 -16.56
N VAL A 46 -6.28 9.15 -15.84
CA VAL A 46 -5.24 8.18 -16.23
C VAL A 46 -5.78 6.75 -16.26
N THR A 47 -6.71 6.39 -15.35
CA THR A 47 -7.30 5.06 -15.30
C THR A 47 -8.32 4.86 -16.42
N GLN A 48 -9.22 5.81 -16.65
CA GLN A 48 -10.20 5.78 -17.74
C GLN A 48 -9.54 5.74 -19.12
N GLN A 49 -8.43 6.46 -19.30
CA GLN A 49 -7.65 6.46 -20.53
C GLN A 49 -6.84 5.17 -20.74
N ARG A 50 -6.63 4.40 -19.66
CA ARG A 50 -6.04 3.05 -19.72
C ARG A 50 -7.07 1.97 -20.01
N GLU A 51 -8.36 2.22 -19.75
CA GLU A 51 -9.46 1.30 -20.04
C GLU A 51 -9.96 1.41 -21.49
N THR A 52 -9.73 2.53 -22.18
CA THR A 52 -10.14 2.73 -23.59
C THR A 52 -9.11 2.25 -24.63
N ALA A 53 -7.96 1.74 -24.20
CA ALA A 53 -7.04 1.02 -25.07
C ALA A 53 -6.95 -0.43 -24.57
N PRO A 54 -7.08 -1.46 -25.43
CA PRO A 54 -6.49 -2.75 -25.09
C PRO A 54 -4.99 -2.48 -24.97
N ALA A 55 -4.51 -2.32 -23.75
CA ALA A 55 -3.13 -2.04 -23.46
C ALA A 55 -2.34 -3.33 -23.74
N GLU A 56 -2.00 -3.55 -25.00
CA GLU A 56 -0.76 -4.27 -25.31
C GLU A 56 0.34 -3.46 -24.64
N ALA A 57 0.76 -3.93 -23.46
CA ALA A 57 1.97 -3.43 -22.86
C ALA A 57 3.04 -3.51 -23.97
N THR A 58 3.74 -2.40 -24.22
CA THR A 58 4.80 -2.37 -25.23
C THR A 58 6.10 -1.96 -24.53
N GLY A 59 7.18 -2.69 -24.82
CA GLY A 59 8.49 -2.52 -24.17
C GLY A 59 8.68 -3.36 -22.90
N ILE A 60 9.63 -2.97 -22.03
CA ILE A 60 10.05 -3.76 -20.84
C ILE A 60 8.88 -4.05 -19.88
N LEU A 61 7.85 -3.19 -19.85
CA LEU A 61 6.64 -3.37 -19.04
C LEU A 61 5.66 -4.42 -19.61
N ALA A 62 5.86 -4.81 -20.87
CA ALA A 62 5.17 -5.90 -21.56
C ALA A 62 5.81 -7.25 -21.37
N GLN A 63 7.10 -7.23 -21.01
CA GLN A 63 7.87 -8.44 -20.90
C GLN A 63 7.23 -9.32 -19.84
N ASP A 64 6.98 -10.57 -20.20
CA ASP A 64 6.32 -11.55 -19.34
C ASP A 64 7.01 -11.65 -17.97
N ASP A 65 8.32 -11.47 -17.95
CA ASP A 65 9.14 -11.44 -16.74
C ASP A 65 8.73 -10.29 -15.80
N PHE A 66 8.50 -9.08 -16.32
CA PHE A 66 8.08 -7.94 -15.52
C PHE A 66 6.65 -8.13 -14.99
N GLN A 67 5.74 -8.65 -15.81
CA GLN A 67 4.38 -8.97 -15.37
C GLN A 67 4.36 -10.10 -14.33
N SER A 68 5.24 -11.08 -14.48
CA SER A 68 5.43 -12.17 -13.53
C SER A 68 5.94 -11.66 -12.19
N LEU A 69 6.97 -10.80 -12.19
CA LEU A 69 7.50 -10.16 -10.98
C LEU A 69 6.47 -9.22 -10.33
N LEU A 70 5.72 -8.45 -11.12
CA LEU A 70 4.65 -7.58 -10.62
C LEU A 70 3.49 -8.39 -10.02
N SER A 71 3.14 -9.52 -10.64
CA SER A 71 2.10 -10.42 -10.15
C SER A 71 2.54 -11.14 -8.88
N ALA A 72 3.82 -11.55 -8.79
CA ALA A 72 4.41 -12.11 -7.59
C ALA A 72 4.43 -11.08 -6.44
N SER A 73 4.79 -9.82 -6.74
CA SER A 73 4.75 -8.72 -5.77
C SER A 73 3.33 -8.40 -5.29
N LYS A 74 2.33 -8.40 -6.18
CA LYS A 74 0.93 -8.24 -5.80
C LYS A 74 0.40 -9.41 -4.98
N ARG A 75 0.85 -10.63 -5.27
CA ARG A 75 0.52 -11.83 -4.46
C ARG A 75 1.16 -11.76 -3.06
N THR A 76 2.34 -11.16 -2.90
CA THR A 76 2.89 -10.91 -1.55
C THR A 76 2.05 -9.92 -0.73
N THR A 77 1.36 -8.98 -1.37
CA THR A 77 0.41 -8.08 -0.65
C THR A 77 -0.99 -8.68 -0.48
N ALA A 78 -1.36 -9.68 -1.29
CA ALA A 78 -2.65 -10.39 -1.25
C ALA A 78 -2.51 -11.80 -0.64
N GLY A 79 -1.50 -12.00 0.22
CA GLY A 79 -1.21 -13.25 0.90
C GLY A 79 -2.06 -13.46 2.15
N SER A 80 -3.22 -14.08 1.94
CA SER A 80 -3.86 -15.06 2.84
C SER A 80 -4.48 -14.55 4.14
N THR A 81 -5.80 -14.44 4.13
CA THR A 81 -6.64 -14.31 5.33
C THR A 81 -6.56 -15.54 6.26
N GLY A 82 -6.16 -16.70 5.73
CA GLY A 82 -5.83 -17.89 6.52
C GLY A 82 -4.50 -17.74 7.27
N ASP A 83 -3.43 -17.38 6.55
CA ASP A 83 -2.10 -17.16 7.13
C ASP A 83 -2.07 -15.93 8.02
N ALA A 84 -2.94 -14.94 7.80
CA ALA A 84 -3.04 -13.76 8.65
C ALA A 84 -3.63 -14.10 10.02
N ARG A 85 -4.67 -14.94 10.09
CA ARG A 85 -5.24 -15.36 11.37
C ARG A 85 -4.29 -16.24 12.15
N GLU A 86 -3.61 -17.16 11.48
CA GLU A 86 -2.59 -18.02 12.09
C GLU A 86 -1.37 -17.20 12.54
N ARG A 87 -0.88 -16.25 11.71
CA ARG A 87 0.12 -15.25 12.13
C ARG A 87 -0.30 -14.52 13.38
N ASN A 88 -1.53 -14.04 13.41
CA ASN A 88 -2.03 -13.26 14.54
C ASN A 88 -2.07 -14.09 15.83
N GLN A 89 -2.39 -15.38 15.73
CA GLN A 89 -2.29 -16.30 16.87
C GLN A 89 -0.85 -16.49 17.33
N VAL A 90 0.09 -16.65 16.40
CA VAL A 90 1.53 -16.76 16.72
C VAL A 90 2.05 -15.47 17.36
N ILE A 91 1.70 -14.31 16.82
CA ILE A 91 2.07 -12.99 17.37
C ILE A 91 1.56 -12.83 18.80
N VAL A 92 0.31 -13.20 19.06
CA VAL A 92 -0.28 -13.14 20.40
C VAL A 92 0.41 -14.12 21.35
N ALA A 93 0.72 -15.34 20.89
CA ALA A 93 1.46 -16.32 21.69
C ALA A 93 2.87 -15.82 22.04
N MET A 94 3.59 -15.23 21.09
CA MET A 94 4.93 -14.66 21.32
C MET A 94 4.88 -13.47 22.29
N ALA A 95 3.90 -12.58 22.13
CA ALA A 95 3.69 -11.46 23.05
C ALA A 95 3.35 -11.95 24.46
N SER A 96 2.51 -13.00 24.59
CA SER A 96 2.20 -13.62 25.89
C SER A 96 3.41 -14.31 26.53
N GLY A 97 4.36 -14.77 25.71
CA GLY A 97 5.66 -15.31 26.14
C GLY A 97 6.67 -14.25 26.57
N GLY A 98 6.29 -12.96 26.61
CA GLY A 98 7.15 -11.86 27.05
C GLY A 98 8.09 -11.30 25.98
N MET A 99 7.92 -11.70 24.72
CA MET A 99 8.70 -11.13 23.62
C MET A 99 8.24 -9.71 23.30
N THR A 100 9.18 -8.80 23.00
CA THR A 100 8.85 -7.40 22.72
C THR A 100 8.27 -7.23 21.31
N ASP A 101 7.41 -6.23 21.12
CA ASP A 101 6.82 -5.91 19.80
C ASP A 101 7.87 -5.76 18.69
N VAL A 102 9.06 -5.27 19.04
CA VAL A 102 10.18 -5.04 18.10
C VAL A 102 10.77 -6.37 17.63
N ASP A 103 10.93 -7.33 18.53
CA ASP A 103 11.49 -8.64 18.22
C ASP A 103 10.50 -9.47 17.42
N ILE A 104 9.21 -9.41 17.77
CA ILE A 104 8.12 -10.05 17.00
C ILE A 104 8.07 -9.47 15.58
N ALA A 105 8.13 -8.14 15.43
CA ALA A 105 8.14 -7.47 14.14
C ALA A 105 9.30 -7.95 13.24
N ARG A 106 10.50 -8.09 13.81
CA ARG A 106 11.68 -8.62 13.10
C ARG A 106 11.50 -10.08 12.70
N GLN A 107 11.01 -10.91 13.61
CA GLN A 107 10.81 -12.34 13.36
C GLN A 107 9.74 -12.61 12.30
N MET A 108 8.68 -11.80 12.29
CA MET A 108 7.52 -11.98 11.42
C MET A 108 7.61 -11.17 10.12
N GLY A 109 8.65 -10.37 9.94
CA GLY A 109 8.83 -9.52 8.76
C GLY A 109 7.72 -8.49 8.58
N MET A 110 7.12 -8.01 9.68
CA MET A 110 5.96 -7.12 9.68
C MET A 110 6.25 -5.82 10.45
N PRO A 111 5.55 -4.71 10.16
CA PRO A 111 5.77 -3.45 10.87
C PRO A 111 5.35 -3.55 12.34
N ARG A 112 6.08 -2.86 13.22
CA ARG A 112 5.83 -2.83 14.66
C ARG A 112 4.40 -2.36 15.00
N ASP A 113 3.87 -1.42 14.23
CA ASP A 113 2.52 -0.89 14.45
C ASP A 113 1.44 -1.95 14.21
N GLU A 114 1.66 -2.86 13.27
CA GLU A 114 0.74 -3.95 12.97
C GLU A 114 0.77 -5.02 14.07
N VAL A 115 1.96 -5.37 14.59
CA VAL A 115 2.10 -6.24 15.78
C VAL A 115 1.32 -5.66 16.96
N ARG A 116 1.54 -4.37 17.24
CA ARG A 116 0.89 -3.68 18.35
C ARG A 116 -0.63 -3.66 18.19
N MET A 117 -1.13 -3.47 16.97
CA MET A 117 -2.55 -3.53 16.66
C MET A 117 -3.14 -4.91 16.97
N VAL A 118 -2.47 -5.99 16.54
CA VAL A 118 -2.92 -7.38 16.77
C VAL A 118 -2.97 -7.71 18.26
N VAL A 119 -1.93 -7.38 19.02
CA VAL A 119 -1.88 -7.62 20.46
C VAL A 119 -2.97 -6.83 21.19
N ASN A 120 -3.19 -5.56 20.83
CA ASN A 120 -4.25 -4.75 21.41
C ASN A 120 -5.65 -5.29 21.08
N LEU A 121 -5.85 -5.77 19.86
CA LEU A 121 -7.11 -6.39 19.44
C LEU A 121 -7.38 -7.67 20.23
N ALA A 122 -6.38 -8.54 20.39
CA ALA A 122 -6.48 -9.76 21.18
C ALA A 122 -6.80 -9.49 22.66
N ASN A 123 -6.14 -8.50 23.27
CA ASN A 123 -6.41 -8.07 24.63
C ASN A 123 -7.82 -7.49 24.79
N SER A 124 -8.30 -6.76 23.78
CA SER A 124 -9.66 -6.19 23.76
C SER A 124 -10.73 -7.28 23.64
N THR A 125 -10.48 -8.31 22.84
CA THR A 125 -11.35 -9.49 22.73
C THR A 125 -11.38 -10.28 24.04
N SER A 126 -10.23 -10.47 24.70
CA SER A 126 -10.16 -11.17 25.99
C SER A 126 -10.97 -10.47 27.09
N ARG A 127 -11.06 -9.13 27.07
CA ARG A 127 -11.87 -8.36 28.05
C ARG A 127 -13.37 -8.38 27.78
N ARG A 128 -13.82 -8.75 26.57
CA ARG A 128 -15.25 -8.82 26.25
C ARG A 128 -15.90 -10.16 26.60
N ILE A 129 -15.09 -11.16 26.97
CA ILE A 129 -15.53 -12.55 27.24
C ILE A 129 -15.42 -12.89 28.73
N SER A 130 -14.93 -11.95 29.57
CA SER A 130 -14.93 -12.03 31.03
C SER A 130 -15.93 -11.05 31.62
#